data_AF-A0A9D1H5E1-F1
#
_entry.id   AF-A0A9D1H5E1-F1
#
_cell.length_a   1.000
_cell.length_b   1.000
_cell.length_c   1.000
_cell.angle_alpha   90.00
_cell.angle_beta   90.00
_cell.angle_gamma   90.00
#
_symmetry.space_group_name_H-M   'P 1'
#
loop_
_entity.id
_entity.type
_entity.pdbx_description
1 polymer ?
#
loop_
_entity_poly.entity_id
_entity_poly.type
_entity_poly.pdbx_seq_one_letter_code
_entity_poly.pdbx_strand_id
1 'polypeptide(L)'
;MKQIYDFDQYPPPVLNENMLRGELEKRSKKRLIILLAVGALLLQIAALLLGVLTCDRYPILSFGCLAYQVISMAGAGVIAVVYAQKGGNFHHD
;
A
#
# COMPACT_ATOMS: atom_id res chain seq x y z
N MET A 1 -14.80 34.60 -18.38
CA MET A 1 -14.63 33.17 -18.06
C MET A 1 -16.02 32.57 -17.85
N LYS A 2 -16.36 31.46 -18.52
CA LYS A 2 -17.65 30.81 -18.37
C LYS A 2 -17.60 29.98 -17.08
N GLN A 3 -18.22 30.47 -16.01
CA GLN A 3 -18.21 29.85 -14.69
C GLN A 3 -19.12 28.61 -14.75
N ILE A 4 -18.52 27.42 -14.73
CA ILE A 4 -19.18 26.12 -14.97
C ILE A 4 -19.91 25.63 -13.71
N TYR A 5 -19.66 26.26 -12.56
CA TYR A 5 -20.27 25.93 -11.28
C TYR A 5 -21.16 27.08 -10.79
N ASP A 6 -22.44 26.78 -10.64
CA ASP A 6 -23.45 27.62 -10.00
C ASP A 6 -23.41 27.34 -8.49
N PHE A 7 -22.71 28.21 -7.75
CA PHE A 7 -22.53 28.07 -6.30
C PHE A 7 -23.75 28.52 -5.50
N ASP A 8 -24.75 29.14 -6.15
CA ASP A 8 -25.97 29.63 -5.49
C ASP A 8 -27.04 28.52 -5.35
N GLN A 9 -26.94 27.43 -6.13
CA GLN A 9 -27.91 26.33 -6.11
C GLN A 9 -27.78 25.36 -4.93
N TYR A 10 -26.64 25.33 -4.24
CA TYR A 10 -26.40 24.42 -3.12
C TYR A 10 -25.76 25.16 -1.95
N PRO A 11 -26.27 25.00 -0.71
CA PRO A 11 -25.56 25.48 0.45
C PRO A 11 -24.17 24.82 0.48
N PRO A 12 -23.08 25.59 0.63
CA PRO A 12 -21.75 25.02 0.64
C PRO A 12 -21.67 24.00 1.77
N PRO A 13 -21.11 22.81 1.53
CA PRO A 13 -20.92 21.82 2.59
C PRO A 13 -20.15 22.49 3.71
N VAL A 14 -20.60 22.28 4.95
CA VAL A 14 -20.05 22.95 6.15
C VAL A 14 -18.60 22.49 6.31
N LEU A 15 -17.67 23.22 5.70
CA LEU A 15 -16.26 22.87 5.63
C LEU A 15 -15.64 23.14 7.00
N ASN A 16 -15.78 22.17 7.89
CA ASN A 16 -15.26 22.24 9.24
C ASN A 16 -13.75 21.93 9.24
N GLU A 17 -12.96 22.63 10.06
CA GLU A 17 -11.53 22.37 10.23
C GLU A 17 -11.28 20.89 10.59
N ASN A 18 -12.21 20.29 11.33
CA ASN A 18 -12.16 18.86 11.68
C ASN A 18 -12.30 17.94 10.46
N MET A 19 -13.10 18.32 9.45
CA MET A 19 -13.21 17.55 8.20
C MET A 19 -11.91 17.66 7.37
N LEU A 20 -11.33 18.85 7.30
CA LEU A 20 -10.06 19.07 6.60
C LEU A 20 -8.91 18.28 7.25
N ARG A 21 -8.81 18.30 8.58
CA ARG A 21 -7.82 17.50 9.32
C ARG A 21 -8.03 16.00 9.11
N GLY A 22 -9.26 15.52 9.18
CA GLY A 22 -9.57 14.11 8.92
C GLY A 22 -9.15 13.65 7.52
N GLU A 23 -9.36 14.49 6.50
CA GLU A 23 -8.95 14.17 5.13
C GLU A 23 -7.42 14.22 4.95
N LEU A 24 -6.74 15.13 5.65
CA LEU A 24 -5.29 15.25 5.67
C LEU A 24 -4.63 14.02 6.34
N GLU A 25 -5.20 13.55 7.44
CA GLU A 25 -4.79 12.31 8.11
C GLU A 25 -5.02 11.06 7.25
N LYS A 26 -6.13 11.00 6.49
CA LYS A 26 -6.33 9.91 5.52
C LYS A 26 -5.25 9.92 4.44
N ARG A 27 -4.87 11.10 3.93
CA ARG A 27 -3.81 11.23 2.91
C ARG A 27 -2.43 10.87 3.45
N SER A 28 -2.11 11.25 4.69
CA SER A 28 -0.82 10.90 5.31
C SER A 28 -0.71 9.39 5.54
N LYS A 29 -1.77 8.76 6.05
CA LYS A 29 -1.84 7.30 6.23
C LYS A 29 -1.66 6.56 4.91
N LYS A 30 -2.32 7.01 3.83
CA LYS A 30 -2.14 6.45 2.48
C LYS A 30 -0.69 6.54 2.02
N ARG A 31 -0.03 7.70 2.19
CA ARG A 31 1.39 7.87 1.82
C ARG A 31 2.32 6.96 2.61
N LEU A 32 2.08 6.79 3.91
CA LEU A 32 2.88 5.92 4.75
C LEU A 32 2.76 4.45 4.32
N ILE A 33 1.54 3.99 4.01
CA ILE A 33 1.31 2.64 3.50
C ILE A 33 2.00 2.45 2.13
N ILE A 34 1.95 3.44 1.24
CA ILE A 34 2.65 3.39 -0.04
C ILE A 34 4.16 3.31 0.17
N LEU A 35 4.74 4.14 1.05
CA LEU A 35 6.17 4.09 1.37
C LEU A 35 6.58 2.72 1.94
N LEU A 36 5.76 2.18 2.84
CA LEU A 36 5.99 0.86 3.43
C LEU A 36 5.93 -0.24 2.36
N ALA A 37 4.97 -0.18 1.45
CA ALA A 37 4.85 -1.14 0.34
C ALA A 37 6.06 -1.06 -0.60
N VAL A 38 6.50 0.14 -0.95
CA VAL A 38 7.71 0.35 -1.78
C VAL A 38 8.96 -0.15 -1.06
N GLY A 39 9.11 0.13 0.24
CA GLY A 39 10.22 -0.37 1.04
C GLY A 39 10.25 -1.90 1.13
N ALA A 40 9.09 -2.53 1.32
CA ALA A 40 8.97 -3.99 1.33
C ALA A 40 9.36 -4.61 -0.01
N LEU A 41 8.94 -4.01 -1.13
CA LEU A 41 9.32 -4.45 -2.47
C LEU A 41 10.83 -4.34 -2.71
N LEU A 42 11.43 -3.20 -2.33
CA LEU A 42 12.88 -3.01 -2.41
C LEU A 42 13.64 -4.03 -1.56
N LEU A 43 13.15 -4.33 -0.35
CA LEU A 43 13.73 -5.34 0.53
C LEU A 43 13.66 -6.74 -0.08
N GLN A 44 12.53 -7.09 -0.71
CA GLN A 44 12.38 -8.37 -1.43
C GLN A 44 13.36 -8.50 -2.60
N ILE A 45 13.56 -7.43 -3.37
CA ILE A 45 14.54 -7.41 -4.47
C ILE A 45 15.97 -7.58 -3.93
N ALA A 46 16.31 -6.87 -2.85
CA ALA A 46 17.62 -6.97 -2.20
C ALA A 46 17.87 -8.37 -1.63
N ALA A 47 16.87 -8.99 -0.99
CA ALA A 47 16.95 -10.36 -0.49
C ALA A 47 17.17 -11.36 -1.64
N LEU A 48 16.42 -11.25 -2.73
CA LEU A 48 16.60 -12.09 -3.92
C LEU A 48 18.03 -12.01 -4.47
N LEU A 49 18.54 -10.78 -4.66
CA LEU A 49 19.91 -10.55 -5.12
C LEU A 49 20.95 -11.13 -4.16
N LEU A 50 20.74 -10.97 -2.85
CA LEU A 50 21.60 -11.54 -1.81
C LEU A 50 21.62 -13.08 -1.87
N GLY A 51 20.47 -13.71 -2.07
CA GLY A 51 20.36 -15.16 -2.23
C GLY A 51 21.11 -15.69 -3.44
N VAL A 52 21.06 -14.97 -4.57
CA VAL A 52 21.81 -15.32 -5.79
C VAL A 52 23.32 -15.13 -5.57
N LEU A 53 23.74 -14.01 -4.96
CA LEU A 53 25.15 -13.71 -4.75
C LEU A 53 25.82 -14.66 -3.74
N THR A 54 25.06 -15.12 -2.73
CA THR A 54 25.55 -16.04 -1.70
C THR A 54 25.45 -17.52 -2.10
N CYS A 55 24.84 -17.85 -3.24
CA CYS A 55 24.64 -19.21 -3.72
C CYS A 55 25.96 -19.98 -3.90
N ASP A 56 27.04 -19.30 -4.27
CA ASP A 56 28.34 -19.92 -4.56
C ASP A 56 29.19 -20.17 -3.30
N ARG A 57 29.08 -19.30 -2.29
CA ARG A 57 29.89 -19.37 -1.06
C ARG A 57 29.17 -19.98 0.15
N TYR A 58 27.88 -19.72 0.31
CA TYR A 58 27.12 -20.08 1.50
C TYR A 58 25.69 -20.55 1.13
N PRO A 59 25.52 -21.80 0.69
CA PRO A 59 24.24 -22.31 0.21
C PRO A 59 23.13 -22.30 1.28
N ILE A 60 23.49 -22.39 2.57
CA ILE A 60 22.53 -22.34 3.69
C ILE A 60 21.88 -20.95 3.80
N LEU A 61 22.66 -19.88 3.61
CA LEU A 61 22.13 -18.51 3.62
C LEU A 61 21.23 -18.25 2.42
N SER A 62 21.60 -18.77 1.25
CA SER A 62 20.79 -18.70 0.04
C SER A 62 19.42 -19.39 0.23
N PHE A 63 19.41 -20.58 0.83
CA PHE A 63 18.17 -21.32 1.12
C PHE A 63 17.26 -20.57 2.10
N GLY A 64 17.83 -19.98 3.16
CA GLY A 64 17.08 -19.15 4.10
C GLY A 64 16.46 -17.93 3.44
N CYS A 65 17.18 -17.29 2.51
CA CYS A 65 16.70 -16.13 1.78
C CYS A 65 15.55 -16.48 0.81
N LEU A 66 15.68 -17.59 0.09
CA LEU A 66 14.60 -18.08 -0.79
C LEU A 66 13.35 -18.51 0.00
N ALA A 67 13.52 -19.19 1.14
CA ALA A 67 12.41 -19.56 2.00
C ALA A 67 11.68 -18.31 2.55
N TYR A 68 12.43 -17.29 2.96
CA TYR A 68 11.87 -16.00 3.35
C TYR A 68 11.08 -15.36 2.20
N GLN A 69 11.58 -15.43 0.97
CA GLN A 69 10.90 -14.90 -0.21
C GLN A 69 9.53 -15.54 -0.43
N VAL A 70 9.43 -16.87 -0.32
CA VAL A 70 8.19 -17.62 -0.50
C VAL A 70 7.17 -17.25 0.58
N ILE A 71 7.60 -17.20 1.84
CA ILE A 71 6.72 -16.82 2.98
C ILE A 71 6.25 -15.37 2.82
N SER A 72 7.15 -14.47 2.41
CA SER A 72 6.86 -13.06 2.22
C SER A 72 5.86 -12.83 1.08
N MET A 73 6.02 -13.50 -0.07
CA MET A 73 5.08 -13.43 -1.19
C MET A 73 3.72 -14.03 -0.84
N ALA A 74 3.70 -15.17 -0.13
CA ALA A 74 2.45 -15.78 0.34
C ALA A 74 1.70 -14.85 1.31
N GLY A 75 2.40 -14.27 2.28
CA GLY A 75 1.83 -13.30 3.22
C GLY A 75 1.27 -12.06 2.52
N ALA A 76 2.03 -11.48 1.58
CA ALA A 76 1.59 -10.33 0.80
C ALA A 76 0.34 -10.68 -0.05
N GLY A 77 0.31 -11.86 -0.65
CA GLY A 77 -0.83 -12.35 -1.43
C GLY A 77 -2.10 -12.50 -0.59
N VAL A 78 -2.01 -13.11 0.59
CA VAL A 78 -3.15 -13.25 1.51
C VAL A 78 -3.69 -11.87 1.93
N ILE A 79 -2.80 -10.94 2.29
CA ILE A 79 -3.20 -9.58 2.68
C ILE A 79 -3.91 -8.88 1.51
N ALA A 80 -3.37 -9.00 0.28
CA ALA A 80 -3.98 -8.42 -0.91
C ALA A 80 -5.38 -9.00 -1.19
N VAL A 81 -5.56 -10.32 -1.07
CA VAL A 81 -6.86 -10.98 -1.27
C VAL A 81 -7.86 -10.53 -0.21
N VAL A 82 -7.47 -10.49 1.07
CA VAL A 82 -8.35 -10.03 2.16
C VAL A 82 -8.75 -8.56 1.97
N TYR A 83 -7.80 -7.69 1.56
CA TYR A 83 -8.10 -6.30 1.26
C TYR A 83 -8.99 -6.14 0.03
N ALA A 84 -8.80 -6.95 -1.02
CA ALA A 84 -9.63 -6.92 -2.22
C ALA A 84 -11.06 -7.41 -1.91
N GLN A 85 -11.21 -8.49 -1.14
CA GLN A 85 -12.52 -9.00 -0.70
C GLN A 85 -13.22 -7.99 0.21
N LYS A 86 -12.50 -7.39 1.16
CA LYS A 86 -13.07 -6.39 2.08
C LYS A 86 -13.40 -5.07 1.37
N GLY A 87 -12.60 -4.68 0.37
CA GLY A 87 -12.83 -3.49 -0.46
C GLY A 87 -13.98 -3.67 -1.47
N GLY A 88 -14.19 -4.88 -1.97
CA GLY A 88 -15.31 -5.22 -2.86
C GLY A 88 -16.68 -5.14 -2.18
N ASN A 89 -16.73 -5.35 -0.86
CA ASN A 89 -17.97 -5.26 -0.09
C ASN A 89 -18.46 -3.82 0.17
N PHE A 90 -17.72 -2.79 -0.30
CA PHE A 90 -18.13 -1.38 -0.23
C PHE A 90 -18.61 -0.81 -1.58
N HIS A 91 -18.65 -1.62 -2.64
CA HIS A 91 -19.15 -1.21 -3.96
C HIS A 91 -20.59 -1.65 -4.24
N HIS A 92 -21.29 -2.14 -3.20
CA HIS A 92 -22.61 -2.74 -3.32
C HIS A 92 -23.57 -2.20 -2.25
N ASP A 93 -23.55 -0.90 -1.99
CA ASP A 93 -24.63 -0.18 -1.28
C ASP A 93 -24.81 1.23 -1.89
#